data_AF-A0A3A0A3W9-F1
#
_entry.id   AF-A0A3A0A3W9-F1
#
_cell.length_a   1.000
_cell.length_b   1.000
_cell.length_c   1.000
_cell.angle_alpha   90.00
_cell.angle_beta   90.00
_cell.angle_gamma   90.00
#
_symmetry.space_group_name_H-M   'P 1'
#
loop_
_entity.id
_entity.type
_entity.pdbx_description
1 polymer ?
#
loop_
_entity_poly.entity_id
_entity_poly.type
_entity_poly.pdbx_seq_one_letter_code
_entity_poly.pdbx_strand_id
1 'polypeptide(L)' 'MKITDIKTFLMHANVPDSSGWRARNWLFIKVYTDEGIYGVGEGSGWPRVVET' A
#
# COMPACT_ATOMS: atom_id res chain seq x y z
N MET A 1 22.88 0.55 8.22
CA MET A 1 21.46 0.82 7.95
C MET A 1 21.24 1.16 6.49
N LYS A 2 20.67 0.21 5.74
CA LYS A 2 20.27 0.33 4.34
C LYS A 2 18.93 -0.36 4.11
N ILE A 3 18.12 0.12 3.17
CA ILE A 3 16.92 -0.58 2.70
C ILE A 3 17.35 -1.76 1.83
N THR A 4 16.80 -2.94 2.09
CA THR A 4 17.13 -4.19 1.38
C THR A 4 15.98 -4.75 0.56
N ASP A 5 14.74 -4.49 0.96
CA ASP A 5 13.55 -4.97 0.26
C ASP A 5 12.36 -4.02 0.48
N ILE A 6 11.47 -3.96 -0.50
CA ILE A 6 10.21 -3.22 -0.44
C ILE A 6 9.11 -4.15 -0.93
N LYS A 7 8.16 -4.45 -0.05
CA LYS A 7 6.97 -5.24 -0.41
C LYS A 7 5.76 -4.35 -0.49
N THR A 8 5.00 -4.48 -1.58
CA THR A 8 3.75 -3.81 -1.82
C THR A 8 2.57 -4.75 -1.55
N PHE A 9 1.50 -4.20 -0.99
CA PHE A 9 0.27 -4.92 -0.71
C PHE A 9 -0.89 -4.06 -1.19
N LEU A 10 -1.46 -4.40 -2.34
CA LEU A 10 -2.65 -3.74 -2.86
C LEU A 10 -3.88 -4.33 -2.16
N MET A 11 -4.57 -3.52 -1.36
CA MET A 11 -5.77 -3.92 -0.63
C MET A 11 -7.01 -3.32 -1.29
N HIS A 12 -8.01 -4.17 -1.53
CA HIS A 12 -9.34 -3.75 -1.89
C HIS A 12 -10.06 -3.21 -0.65
N ALA A 13 -10.04 -1.90 -0.46
CA ALA A 13 -10.64 -1.21 0.70
C ALA A 13 -12.07 -0.68 0.41
N ASN A 14 -12.73 -1.24 -0.60
CA ASN A 14 -14.02 -0.73 -1.06
C ASN A 14 -15.13 -1.11 -0.09
N VAL A 15 -16.02 -0.15 0.17
CA VAL A 15 -17.32 -0.46 0.77
C VAL A 15 -18.21 -1.02 -0.35
N PRO A 16 -18.95 -2.13 -0.15
CA PRO A 16 -19.92 -2.62 -1.13
C PRO A 16 -20.87 -1.51 -1.57
N ASP A 17 -21.22 -1.51 -2.87
CA ASP A 17 -22.11 -0.52 -3.51
C ASP A 17 -21.65 0.94 -3.40
N SER A 18 -20.40 1.20 -3.01
CA SER A 18 -19.84 2.54 -2.96
C SER A 18 -19.12 2.92 -4.25
N SER A 19 -18.96 4.22 -4.47
CA SER A 19 -18.26 4.78 -5.62
C SER A 19 -17.28 5.87 -5.17
N GLY A 20 -16.48 6.38 -6.12
CA GLY A 20 -15.54 7.47 -5.86
C GLY A 20 -14.44 7.08 -4.88
N TRP A 21 -14.16 7.92 -3.88
CA TRP A 21 -13.07 7.70 -2.90
C TRP A 21 -13.27 6.43 -2.05
N ARG A 22 -14.52 6.05 -1.79
CA ARG A 22 -14.89 4.90 -0.96
C ARG A 22 -14.75 3.56 -1.70
N ALA A 23 -14.51 3.62 -3.00
CA ALA A 23 -14.35 2.48 -3.89
C ALA A 23 -12.92 2.37 -4.45
N ARG A 24 -11.92 2.81 -3.69
CA ARG A 24 -10.51 2.77 -4.12
C ARG A 24 -9.71 1.74 -3.35
N ASN A 25 -8.74 1.16 -4.06
CA ASN A 25 -7.70 0.36 -3.44
C ASN A 25 -6.76 1.25 -2.61
N TRP A 26 -6.20 0.65 -1.56
CA TRP A 26 -5.15 1.23 -0.74
C TRP A 26 -3.87 0.44 -0.98
N LEU A 27 -2.73 1.13 -0.97
CA LEU A 27 -1.43 0.49 -1.07
C LEU A 27 -0.74 0.56 0.28
N PHE A 28 -0.53 -0.59 0.89
CA PHE A 28 0.38 -0.70 2.02
C PHE A 28 1.77 -1.09 1.51
N ILE A 29 2.79 -0.58 2.18
CA ILE A 29 4.17 -0.94 1.91
C ILE A 29 4.86 -1.40 3.19
N LYS A 30 5.75 -2.37 3.04
CA LYS A 30 6.67 -2.77 4.09
C LYS A 30 8.09 -2.65 3.58
N VAL A 31 8.89 -1.82 4.25
CA VAL A 31 10.29 -1.54 3.89
C VAL A 31 11.18 -2.25 4.89
N TYR A 32 12.06 -3.12 4.40
CA TYR A 32 12.97 -3.91 5.22
C TYR A 32 14.38 -3.32 5.16
N THR A 33 15.14 -3.47 6.25
CA THR A 33 16.55 -3.08 6.31
C THR A 33 17.50 -4.27 6.50
N ASP A 34 18.79 -4.03 6.28
CA ASP A 34 19.88 -4.97 6.57
C ASP A 34 20.10 -5.23 8.06
N GLU A 35 19.46 -4.45 8.94
CA GLU A 35 19.56 -4.58 10.40
C GLU A 35 18.35 -5.32 11.01
N GLY A 36 17.45 -5.88 10.18
CA GLY A 36 16.26 -6.60 10.63
C GLY A 36 15.11 -5.70 11.10
N ILE A 37 15.23 -4.38 10.92
CA ILE A 37 14.16 -3.41 11.19
C ILE A 37 13.25 -3.35 9.96
N TYR A 38 11.96 -3.12 10.19
CA TYR A 38 11.06 -2.74 9.11
C TYR A 38 10.20 -1.53 9.47
N GLY A 39 9.86 -0.76 8.44
CA GLY A 39 8.85 0.30 8.49
C GLY A 39 7.59 -0.11 7.72
N VAL A 40 6.45 0.43 8.12
CA VAL A 40 5.18 0.31 7.39
C VAL A 40 4.76 1.70 6.93
N GLY A 41 4.26 1.79 5.70
CA GLY A 41 3.68 3.01 5.15
C GLY A 41 2.35 2.73 4.45
N GLU A 42 1.54 3.77 4.29
CA GLU A 42 0.34 3.74 3.47
C GLU A 42 0.38 4.80 2.36
N GLY A 43 -0.17 4.44 1.20
CA GLY A 43 -0.49 5.34 0.11
C GLY A 43 -1.99 5.24 -0.19
N SER A 44 -2.74 6.30 0.12
CA SER A 44 -4.17 6.37 -0.18
C SER A 44 -4.42 6.67 -1.67
N GLY A 45 -5.51 6.13 -2.22
CA GLY A 45 -5.70 5.90 -3.65
C GLY A 45 -5.94 7.13 -4.53
N TRP A 46 -4.96 8.01 -4.74
CA TRP A 46 -5.09 9.14 -5.67
C TRP A 46 -4.12 9.08 -6.87
N PRO A 47 -4.56 9.33 -8.13
CA PRO A 47 -5.95 9.30 -8.63
C PRO A 47 -6.45 7.86 -8.82
N ARG A 48 -5.55 6.87 -8.89
CA ARG A 48 -5.79 5.42 -8.83
C ARG A 48 -4.47 4.73 -8.50
N VAL A 49 -4.49 3.77 -7.59
CA VAL A 49 -3.39 2.82 -7.36
C VAL A 49 -3.90 1.43 -7.73
N VAL A 50 -3.29 0.82 -8.73
CA VAL A 50 -3.73 -0.45 -9.34
C VAL A 50 -2.52 -1.29 -9.71
N GLU A 51 -2.69 -2.60 -9.73
CA GLU A 51 -1.74 -3.56 -10.30
C GLU A 51 -2.34 -4.05 -11.64
N THR A 52 -1.54 -4.04 -12.70
CA THR A 52 -1.96 -4.38 -14.08
C THR A 52 -1.02 -5.40 -14.68
#